data_AF-A0A323U7W5-F1
#
_entry.id   AF-A0A323U7W5-F1
#
_cell.length_a   1.000
_cell.length_b   1.000
_cell.length_c   1.000
_cell.angle_alpha   90.00
_cell.angle_beta   90.00
_cell.angle_gamma   90.00
#
_symmetry.space_group_name_H-M   'P 1'
#
loop_
_entity.id
_entity.type
_entity.pdbx_description
1 polymer ?
#
loop_
_entity_poly.entity_id
_entity_poly.type
_entity_poly.pdbx_seq_one_letter_code
_entity_poly.pdbx_strand_id
1 'polypeptide(L)'
;MDLWEHLGFKRMLIVFEPDLNYLKRFQAHLLSLAERDWLVIVVLSPGSPLRLEGALRERVCVLVDHDGTLRLRYQAAPGTSYAVEKNGRVKQIWSSPPTPADILECSA
;
A
#
# COMPACT_ATOMS: atom_id res chain seq x y z
N MET A 1 2.59 -11.42 9.81
CA MET A 1 2.39 -11.59 8.36
C MET A 1 3.59 -10.94 7.70
N ASP A 2 4.32 -11.66 6.87
CA ASP A 2 5.57 -11.17 6.31
C ASP A 2 5.35 -10.65 4.89
N LEU A 3 5.90 -9.47 4.55
CA LEU A 3 5.70 -8.82 3.24
C LEU A 3 6.11 -9.74 2.08
N TRP A 4 7.06 -10.64 2.34
CA TRP A 4 7.63 -11.58 1.39
C TRP A 4 6.70 -12.74 1.01
N GLU A 5 5.66 -13.03 1.81
CA GLU A 5 4.71 -14.12 1.55
C GLU A 5 3.85 -13.88 0.30
N HIS A 6 3.77 -12.64 -0.17
CA HIS A 6 2.95 -12.26 -1.34
C HIS A 6 3.75 -12.07 -2.63
N LEU A 7 5.08 -12.14 -2.55
CA LEU A 7 5.95 -12.08 -3.71
C LEU A 7 5.77 -13.32 -4.59
N GLY A 8 5.73 -13.10 -5.90
CA GLY A 8 5.46 -14.13 -6.92
C GLY A 8 4.01 -14.24 -7.36
N PHE A 9 3.04 -13.72 -6.58
CA PHE A 9 1.62 -13.93 -6.85
C PHE A 9 0.88 -12.64 -7.24
N LYS A 10 1.10 -11.55 -6.49
CA LYS A 10 0.40 -10.28 -6.68
C LYS A 10 1.37 -9.11 -6.84
N ARG A 11 0.94 -8.09 -7.57
CA ARG A 11 1.57 -6.77 -7.55
C ARG A 11 1.20 -6.11 -6.23
N MET A 12 2.09 -5.31 -5.65
CA MET A 12 1.84 -4.68 -4.35
C MET A 12 1.89 -3.17 -4.49
N LEU A 13 0.85 -2.51 -3.96
CA LEU A 13 0.88 -1.10 -3.66
C LEU A 13 1.18 -0.95 -2.17
N ILE A 14 2.37 -0.47 -1.84
CA ILE A 14 2.76 -0.20 -0.45
C ILE A 14 2.60 1.29 -0.21
N VAL A 15 1.79 1.67 0.78
CA VAL A 15 1.49 3.07 1.12
C VAL A 15 1.90 3.31 2.57
N PHE A 16 2.86 4.20 2.79
CA PHE A 16 3.34 4.55 4.12
C PHE A 16 2.46 5.66 4.70
N GLU A 17 1.86 5.42 5.88
CA GLU A 17 1.05 6.37 6.64
C GLU A 17 0.15 7.27 5.79
N PRO A 18 -0.79 6.69 5.02
CA PRO A 18 -1.77 7.49 4.30
C PRO A 18 -2.69 8.22 5.27
N ASP A 19 -3.18 9.38 4.83
CA ASP A 19 -4.24 10.06 5.56
C ASP A 19 -5.61 9.39 5.38
N LEU A 20 -6.56 9.75 6.25
CA LEU A 20 -7.91 9.19 6.23
C LEU A 20 -8.69 9.55 4.94
N ASN A 21 -8.44 10.72 4.36
CA ASN A 21 -9.12 11.19 3.15
C ASN A 21 -8.67 10.41 1.92
N TYR A 22 -7.39 10.03 1.86
CA TYR A 22 -6.88 9.10 0.87
C TYR A 22 -7.62 7.77 0.95
N LEU A 23 -7.65 7.16 2.13
CA LEU A 23 -8.27 5.85 2.32
C LEU A 23 -9.77 5.82 2.01
N LYS A 24 -10.51 6.87 2.40
CA LYS A 24 -11.94 7.02 2.06
C LYS A 24 -12.17 7.05 0.55
N ARG A 25 -11.36 7.83 -0.18
CA ARG A 25 -11.43 7.88 -1.65
C ARG A 25 -11.01 6.56 -2.27
N PHE A 26 -10.01 5.90 -1.68
CA PHE A 26 -9.44 4.66 -2.18
C PHE A 26 -10.37 3.46 -2.02
N GLN A 27 -11.23 3.46 -0.99
CA GLN A 27 -12.14 2.37 -0.66
C GLN A 27 -13.01 1.93 -1.85
N ALA A 28 -13.51 2.87 -2.64
CA ALA A 28 -14.36 2.59 -3.81
C ALA A 28 -13.63 1.81 -4.92
N HIS A 29 -12.30 1.85 -4.95
CA HIS A 29 -11.49 1.29 -6.04
C HIS A 29 -10.72 0.02 -5.65
N LEU A 30 -10.77 -0.38 -4.37
CA LEU A 30 -10.10 -1.58 -3.88
C LEU A 30 -10.54 -2.86 -4.60
N LEU A 31 -11.81 -2.94 -5.02
CA LEU A 31 -12.31 -4.10 -5.76
C LEU A 31 -11.61 -4.21 -7.12
N SER A 32 -11.55 -3.12 -7.88
CA SER A 32 -10.94 -3.09 -9.21
C SER A 32 -9.43 -3.35 -9.17
N LEU A 33 -8.76 -2.93 -8.09
CA LEU A 33 -7.35 -3.28 -7.86
C LEU A 33 -7.19 -4.77 -7.57
N ALA A 34 -8.03 -5.34 -6.70
CA ALA A 34 -8.00 -6.76 -6.37
C ALA A 34 -8.22 -7.66 -7.60
N GLU A 35 -9.16 -7.29 -8.49
CA GLU A 35 -9.43 -7.98 -9.77
C GLU A 35 -8.24 -7.96 -10.73
N ARG A 36 -7.31 -7.01 -10.57
CA ARG A 36 -6.09 -6.88 -11.38
C ARG A 36 -4.84 -7.40 -10.67
N ASP A 37 -5.00 -8.31 -9.70
CA ASP A 37 -3.92 -8.89 -8.90
C ASP A 37 -3.10 -7.87 -8.10
N TRP A 38 -3.70 -6.75 -7.68
CA TRP A 38 -3.06 -5.85 -6.74
C TRP A 38 -3.39 -6.21 -5.29
N LEU A 39 -2.36 -6.22 -4.46
CA LEU A 39 -2.45 -6.23 -3.01
C LEU A 39 -2.09 -4.83 -2.50
N VAL A 40 -2.94 -4.26 -1.66
CA VAL A 40 -2.71 -2.96 -1.04
C VAL A 40 -2.20 -3.18 0.37
N ILE A 41 -1.06 -2.60 0.68
CA ILE A 41 -0.38 -2.71 1.97
C ILE A 41 -0.24 -1.31 2.55
N VAL A 42 -0.85 -1.08 3.70
CA VAL A 42 -0.73 0.15 4.46
C VAL A 42 0.29 -0.07 5.58
N VAL A 43 1.35 0.73 5.58
CA VAL A 43 2.41 0.66 6.59
C VAL A 43 2.23 1.81 7.57
N LEU A 44 2.11 1.51 8.86
CA LEU A 44 1.86 2.47 9.93
C LEU A 44 2.99 2.45 10.96
N SER A 45 3.28 3.60 11.57
CA SER A 45 4.15 3.66 12.74
C SER A 45 3.45 3.14 14.00
N PRO A 46 4.19 2.70 15.03
CA PRO A 46 3.63 2.46 16.36
C PRO A 46 2.87 3.67 16.86
N GLY A 47 1.68 3.42 17.42
CA GLY A 47 0.83 4.49 17.93
C GLY A 47 0.16 5.37 16.86
N SER A 48 0.25 5.01 15.57
CA SER A 48 -0.46 5.73 14.52
C SER A 48 -1.95 5.88 14.91
N PRO A 49 -2.50 7.11 14.83
CA PRO A 49 -3.90 7.38 15.17
C PRO A 49 -4.84 6.81 14.09
N LEU A 50 -4.31 6.38 12.95
CA LEU A 50 -5.09 5.80 11.89
C LEU A 50 -5.69 4.46 12.33
N ARG A 51 -7.02 4.38 12.25
CA ARG A 51 -7.79 3.17 12.54
C ARG A 51 -8.53 2.75 11.27
N LEU A 52 -8.14 1.59 10.75
CA LEU A 52 -8.80 0.96 9.63
C LEU A 52 -9.89 0.04 10.19
N GLU A 53 -11.14 0.26 9.77
CA GLU A 53 -12.31 -0.46 10.26
C GLU A 53 -13.19 -0.96 9.12
N GLY A 54 -14.03 -1.96 9.42
CA GLY A 54 -14.99 -2.54 8.49
C GLY A 54 -14.38 -3.07 7.19
N ALA A 55 -15.10 -2.88 6.09
CA ALA A 55 -14.75 -3.39 4.76
C ALA A 55 -13.38 -2.90 4.25
N LEU A 56 -12.88 -1.77 4.75
CA LEU A 56 -11.56 -1.27 4.38
C LEU A 56 -10.47 -2.16 4.97
N ARG A 57 -10.59 -2.53 6.25
CA ARG A 57 -9.63 -3.41 6.95
C ARG A 57 -9.59 -4.82 6.35
N GLU A 58 -10.70 -5.32 5.83
CA GLU A 58 -10.76 -6.64 5.20
C GLU A 58 -10.09 -6.68 3.82
N ARG A 59 -9.93 -5.54 3.17
CA ARG A 59 -9.45 -5.43 1.78
C ARG A 59 -8.04 -4.88 1.64
N VAL A 60 -7.45 -4.39 2.73
CA VAL A 60 -6.06 -3.92 2.76
C VAL A 60 -5.28 -4.71 3.80
N CYS A 61 -4.03 -5.03 3.48
CA CYS A 61 -3.09 -5.49 4.48
C CYS A 61 -2.60 -4.28 5.29
N VAL A 62 -2.50 -4.45 6.61
CA VAL A 62 -1.96 -3.43 7.50
C VAL A 62 -0.72 -3.99 8.18
N LEU A 63 0.39 -3.29 8.02
CA LEU A 63 1.65 -3.60 8.69
C LEU A 63 2.01 -2.46 9.63
N VAL A 64 2.44 -2.80 10.85
CA VAL A 64 2.97 -1.83 11.80
C VAL A 64 4.49 -1.95 11.78
N ASP A 65 5.17 -0.90 11.33
CA ASP A 65 6.62 -0.82 11.23
C ASP A 65 7.23 -0.42 12.59
N HIS A 66 7.30 -1.37 13.50
CA HIS A 66 7.68 -1.13 14.89
C HIS A 66 9.07 -0.51 15.05
N ASP A 67 10.02 -1.00 14.27
CA ASP A 67 11.44 -0.63 14.40
C ASP A 67 11.90 0.34 13.30
N GLY A 68 10.97 0.84 12.47
CA GLY A 68 11.26 1.73 11.35
C GLY A 68 12.05 1.07 10.21
N THR A 69 12.20 -0.26 10.23
CA THR A 69 13.02 -1.00 9.27
C THR A 69 12.45 -0.91 7.86
N LEU A 70 11.13 -0.98 7.70
CA LEU A 70 10.50 -0.86 6.39
C LEU A 70 10.68 0.56 5.86
N ARG A 71 10.48 1.56 6.70
CA ARG A 71 10.63 2.96 6.31
C ARG A 71 12.05 3.31 5.89
N LEU A 72 13.06 2.83 6.61
CA LEU A 72 14.46 2.99 6.25
C LEU A 72 14.80 2.29 4.93
N ARG A 73 14.34 1.04 4.76
CA ARG A 73 14.61 0.25 3.55
C ARG A 73 14.02 0.90 2.30
N TYR A 74 12.82 1.42 2.41
CA TYR A 74 12.14 2.07 1.29
C TYR A 74 12.52 3.56 1.14
N GLN A 75 13.18 4.16 2.13
CA GLN A 75 13.42 5.60 2.22
C GLN A 75 12.10 6.40 2.16
N ALA A 76 11.10 5.92 2.88
CA ALA A 76 9.73 6.42 2.78
C ALA A 76 9.44 7.53 3.80
N ALA A 77 8.76 8.59 3.35
CA ALA A 77 8.10 9.56 4.22
C ALA A 77 6.60 9.19 4.37
N PRO A 78 5.86 9.80 5.33
CA PRO A 78 4.40 9.69 5.34
C PRO A 78 3.80 10.10 3.98
N GLY A 79 2.87 9.31 3.48
CA GLY A 79 2.26 9.44 2.17
C GLY A 79 3.06 8.81 1.01
N THR A 80 4.33 8.45 1.20
CA THR A 80 5.12 7.83 0.12
C THR A 80 4.55 6.47 -0.24
N SER A 81 4.45 6.19 -1.55
CA SER A 81 3.88 4.96 -2.08
C SER A 81 4.78 4.29 -3.10
N TYR A 82 4.74 2.96 -3.13
CA TYR A 82 5.55 2.13 -4.01
C TYR A 82 4.66 1.15 -4.76
N ALA A 83 4.78 1.13 -6.08
CA ALA A 83 4.29 0.03 -6.90
C ALA A 83 5.40 -1.00 -7.04
N VAL A 84 5.15 -2.20 -6.54
CA VAL A 84 6.07 -3.33 -6.57
C VAL A 84 5.48 -4.42 -7.45
N GLU A 85 6.26 -4.86 -8.42
CA GLU A 85 5.88 -5.95 -9.33
C GLU A 85 5.87 -7.31 -8.64
N LYS A 86 5.27 -8.32 -9.27
CA LYS A 86 5.22 -9.69 -8.73
C LYS A 86 6.61 -10.26 -8.40
N ASN A 87 7.65 -9.83 -9.11
CA ASN A 87 9.04 -10.25 -8.87
C ASN A 87 9.74 -9.47 -7.73
N GLY A 88 9.04 -8.58 -7.03
CA GLY A 88 9.58 -7.78 -5.93
C GLY A 88 10.33 -6.52 -6.35
N ARG A 89 10.45 -6.24 -7.65
CA ARG A 89 11.08 -4.99 -8.12
C ARG A 89 10.11 -3.82 -7.98
N VAL A 90 10.62 -2.70 -7.51
CA VAL A 90 9.89 -1.42 -7.50
C VAL A 90 9.80 -0.92 -8.94
N LYS A 91 8.58 -0.75 -9.46
CA LYS A 91 8.32 -0.17 -10.79
C LYS A 91 8.15 1.35 -10.72
N GLN A 92 7.45 1.84 -9.70
CA GLN A 92 7.14 3.26 -9.56
C GLN A 92 7.15 3.66 -8.09
N ILE A 93 7.57 4.90 -7.83
CA ILE A 93 7.54 5.56 -6.53
C ILE A 93 6.74 6.84 -6.67
N TRP A 94 5.89 7.12 -5.69
CA TRP A 94 5.19 8.40 -5.58
C TRP A 94 5.49 9.03 -4.23
N SER A 95 5.86 10.31 -4.25
CA SER A 95 6.11 11.09 -3.02
C SER A 95 4.82 11.38 -2.23
N SER A 96 3.67 11.23 -2.88
CA SER A 96 2.34 11.35 -2.29
C SER A 96 1.47 10.14 -2.69
N PRO A 97 0.42 9.78 -1.93
CA PRO A 97 -0.38 8.62 -2.25
C PRO A 97 -1.03 8.72 -3.64
N PRO A 98 -0.81 7.76 -4.56
CA PRO A 98 -1.30 7.83 -5.92
C PRO A 98 -2.81 7.55 -5.97
N THR A 99 -3.47 8.17 -6.93
CA THR A 99 -4.87 7.85 -7.21
C THR A 99 -5.00 6.44 -7.81
N PRO A 100 -6.18 5.82 -7.72
CA PRO A 100 -6.44 4.55 -8.39
C PRO A 100 -6.13 4.58 -9.89
N ALA A 101 -6.39 5.70 -10.59
CA ALA A 101 -6.07 5.84 -12.00
C ALA A 101 -4.55 5.71 -12.25
N ASP A 102 -3.73 6.42 -11.46
CA ASP A 102 -2.26 6.39 -11.57
C ASP A 102 -1.70 4.95 -11.41
N ILE A 103 -2.31 4.15 -10.53
CA ILE A 103 -1.91 2.76 -10.27
C ILE A 103 -2.29 1.85 -11.44
N LEU A 104 -3.47 2.09 -12.03
CA LEU A 104 -3.95 1.32 -13.18
C LEU A 104 -3.16 1.64 -14.45
N GLU A 105 -2.70 2.88 -14.62
CA GLU A 105 -1.79 3.28 -15.70
C GLU A 105 -0.40 2.63 -15.53
N CYS A 106 0.08 2.49 -14.30
CA CYS A 106 1.29 1.70 -14.01
C CYS A 106 1.16 0.21 -14.32
N SER A 107 -0.06 -0.28 -14.61
CA SER A 107 -0.31 -1.69 -14.96
C SER A 107 -0.39 -1.94 -16.46
N ALA A 108 -0.42 -0.87 -17.28
CA ALA A 108 -0.26 -0.93 -18.73
C ALA A 108 1.23 -1.16 -19.10
#